data_AF-A0A452ZG03-F1
#
_entry.id   AF-A0A452ZG03-F1
#
_cell.length_a   1.000
_cell.length_b   1.000
_cell.length_c   1.000
_cell.angle_alpha   90.00
_cell.angle_beta   90.00
_cell.angle_gamma   90.00
#
_symmetry.space_group_name_H-M   'P 1'
#
loop_
_entity.id
_entity.type
_entity.pdbx_description
1 polymer ?
#
loop_
_entity_poly.entity_id
_entity_poly.type
_entity_poly.pdbx_seq_one_letter_code
_entity_poly.pdbx_strand_id
1 'polypeptide(L)'
;PMGRRLLRAWFLRPIIDIDVINNRLNTISFFLCCEEVMSALRETLKSVRDVPHMLKKFNSPSSSCTSSDWHTFLKCICSLLHINKIFEVGISEHLANKLQHMSIDLVEKANSSITAELDYVSNLVIGVIDVQRSKEKGYETLVKENLCDELDELRMVYEGLPDFLEQVSANENASFPFSLECRKAPLIVYVHQIGYLMCFFDEKISEALLIGLQDFEFAVSCVLFYFV
;
A
#
# COMPACT_ATOMS: atom_id res chain seq x y z
N PRO A 1 5.00 20.96 2.57
CA PRO A 1 5.32 20.47 1.20
C PRO A 1 6.54 21.19 0.61
N MET A 2 7.40 20.45 -0.10
CA MET A 2 8.75 20.86 -0.53
C MET A 2 8.77 22.21 -1.29
N GLY A 3 7.88 22.39 -2.26
CA GLY A 3 7.79 23.65 -3.03
C GLY A 3 7.46 24.88 -2.19
N ARG A 4 6.55 24.77 -1.21
CA ARG A 4 6.22 25.88 -0.29
C ARG A 4 7.44 26.29 0.55
N ARG A 5 8.23 25.32 1.04
CA ARG A 5 9.45 25.61 1.81
C ARG A 5 10.49 26.31 0.92
N LEU A 6 10.65 25.82 -0.31
CA LEU A 6 11.59 26.38 -1.28
C LEU A 6 11.24 27.83 -1.65
N LEU A 7 9.96 28.10 -1.95
CA LEU A 7 9.50 29.45 -2.29
C LEU A 7 9.73 30.44 -1.14
N ARG A 8 9.43 30.02 0.10
CA ARG A 8 9.73 30.83 1.29
C ARG A 8 11.23 31.10 1.42
N ALA A 9 12.08 30.10 1.14
CA ALA A 9 13.53 30.29 1.17
C ALA A 9 14.01 31.29 0.10
N TRP A 10 13.41 31.29 -1.09
CA TRP A 10 13.73 32.27 -2.15
C TRP A 10 13.38 33.70 -1.75
N PHE A 11 12.26 33.92 -1.06
CA PHE A 11 11.91 35.25 -0.55
C PHE A 11 12.86 35.73 0.54
N LEU A 12 13.37 34.82 1.38
CA LEU A 12 14.30 35.16 2.45
C LEU A 12 15.75 35.29 1.97
N ARG A 13 16.07 34.77 0.78
CA ARG A 13 17.42 34.77 0.20
C ARG A 13 17.35 35.12 -1.29
N PRO A 14 17.25 36.42 -1.62
CA PRO A 14 17.31 36.88 -3.00
C PRO A 14 18.62 36.47 -3.68
N ILE A 15 18.53 36.23 -4.98
CA ILE A 15 19.66 35.80 -5.80
C ILE A 15 20.29 37.05 -6.42
N ILE A 16 21.61 37.02 -6.57
CA ILE A 16 22.42 38.09 -7.17
C ILE A 16 22.94 37.67 -8.55
N ASP A 17 23.04 36.37 -8.78
CA ASP A 17 23.47 35.77 -10.04
C ASP A 17 22.44 36.05 -11.15
N ILE A 18 22.87 36.81 -12.17
CA ILE A 18 22.04 37.26 -13.28
C ILE A 18 21.57 36.10 -14.15
N ASP A 19 22.40 35.07 -14.33
CA ASP A 19 22.06 33.92 -15.19
C ASP A 19 20.97 33.09 -14.54
N VAL A 20 21.05 32.89 -13.22
CA VAL A 20 20.01 32.21 -12.45
C VAL A 20 18.70 33.00 -12.44
N ILE A 21 18.77 34.33 -12.35
CA ILE A 21 17.59 35.21 -12.42
C ILE A 21 16.94 35.09 -13.80
N ASN A 22 17.71 35.24 -14.88
CA ASN A 22 17.22 35.15 -16.25
C ASN A 22 16.60 33.79 -16.53
N ASN A 23 17.24 32.70 -16.10
CA ASN A 23 16.71 31.35 -16.25
C ASN A 23 15.35 31.16 -15.55
N ARG A 24 15.18 31.71 -14.34
CA ARG A 24 13.89 31.69 -13.63
C ARG A 24 12.82 32.50 -14.34
N LEU A 25 13.17 33.69 -14.83
CA LEU A 25 12.24 34.53 -15.59
C LEU A 25 11.82 33.86 -16.89
N ASN A 26 12.78 33.29 -17.63
CA ASN A 26 12.54 32.48 -18.83
C ASN A 26 11.57 31.31 -18.54
N THR A 27 11.80 30.59 -17.44
CA THR A 27 10.92 29.48 -17.01
C THR A 27 9.50 29.97 -16.75
N ILE A 28 9.32 31.14 -16.12
CA ILE A 28 7.99 31.74 -15.90
C ILE A 28 7.35 32.14 -17.24
N SER A 29 8.10 32.83 -18.11
CA SER A 29 7.62 33.23 -19.44
C SER A 29 7.18 32.03 -20.28
N PHE A 30 7.88 30.90 -20.18
CA PHE A 30 7.47 29.65 -20.81
C PHE A 30 6.11 29.16 -20.31
N PHE A 31 5.91 29.04 -19.00
CA PHE A 31 4.64 28.57 -18.46
C PHE A 31 3.47 29.53 -18.73
N LEU A 32 3.76 30.83 -18.87
CA LEU A 32 2.76 31.81 -19.33
C LEU A 32 2.36 31.61 -20.81
N CYS A 33 3.26 31.08 -21.64
CA CYS A 33 2.98 30.77 -23.04
C CYS A 33 2.34 29.38 -23.24
N CYS A 34 2.41 28.51 -22.24
CA CYS A 34 2.04 27.09 -22.33
C CYS A 34 1.15 26.68 -21.16
N GLU A 35 -0.08 27.19 -21.15
CA GLU A 35 -1.04 26.96 -20.07
C GLU A 35 -1.40 25.47 -19.90
N GLU A 36 -1.51 24.72 -20.99
CA GLU A 36 -1.81 23.28 -20.96
C GLU A 36 -0.73 22.49 -20.21
N VAL A 37 0.56 22.77 -20.50
CA VAL A 37 1.71 22.17 -19.82
C VAL A 37 1.69 22.55 -18.33
N MET A 38 1.45 23.82 -18.02
CA MET A 38 1.36 24.29 -16.64
C MET A 38 0.24 23.57 -15.88
N SER A 39 -0.94 23.42 -16.49
CA SER A 39 -2.09 22.74 -15.90
C SER A 39 -1.80 21.26 -15.65
N ALA A 40 -1.27 20.55 -16.65
CA ALA A 40 -0.91 19.14 -16.55
C ALA A 40 0.17 18.88 -15.49
N LEU A 41 1.21 19.73 -15.44
CA LEU A 41 2.25 19.65 -14.40
C LEU A 41 1.67 19.94 -13.02
N ARG A 42 0.80 20.95 -12.89
CA ARG A 42 0.19 21.30 -11.60
C ARG A 42 -0.63 20.15 -11.04
N GLU A 43 -1.41 19.45 -11.86
CA GLU A 43 -2.16 18.28 -11.43
C GLU A 43 -1.22 17.11 -11.06
N THR A 44 -0.21 16.86 -11.89
CA THR A 44 0.76 15.77 -11.66
C THR A 44 1.62 16.01 -10.41
N LEU A 45 1.98 17.25 -10.11
CA LEU A 45 2.78 17.60 -8.92
C LEU A 45 1.99 17.45 -7.61
N LYS A 46 0.65 17.40 -7.64
CA LYS A 46 -0.16 17.14 -6.43
C LYS A 46 0.01 15.73 -5.88
N SER A 47 0.34 14.75 -6.73
CA SER A 47 0.61 13.38 -6.32
C SER A 47 2.05 13.15 -5.89
N VAL A 48 2.97 14.04 -6.26
CA VAL A 48 4.36 13.99 -5.79
C VAL A 48 4.42 14.32 -4.29
N ARG A 49 4.88 13.34 -3.50
CA ARG A 49 5.08 13.46 -2.04
C ARG A 49 6.55 13.77 -1.73
N ASP A 50 6.87 13.94 -0.46
CA ASP A 50 8.24 14.18 -0.01
C ASP A 50 9.04 12.86 -0.07
N VAL A 51 9.62 12.57 -1.25
CA VAL A 51 10.36 11.33 -1.53
C VAL A 51 11.48 11.07 -0.52
N PRO A 52 12.35 12.04 -0.17
CA PRO A 52 13.37 11.82 0.85
C PRO A 52 12.80 11.39 2.20
N HIS A 53 11.67 11.96 2.61
CA HIS A 53 10.99 11.55 3.84
C HIS A 53 10.46 10.11 3.75
N MET A 54 9.89 9.71 2.61
CA MET A 54 9.43 8.34 2.39
C MET A 54 10.58 7.33 2.44
N LEU A 55 11.69 7.63 1.75
CA LEU A 55 12.89 6.77 1.78
C LEU A 55 13.48 6.67 3.19
N LYS A 56 13.46 7.77 3.95
CA LYS A 56 13.90 7.74 5.36
C LYS A 56 13.01 6.85 6.22
N LYS A 57 11.69 6.86 5.98
CA LYS A 57 10.77 5.91 6.62
C LYS A 57 11.15 4.49 6.24
N PHE A 58 11.34 4.19 4.95
CA PHE A 58 11.67 2.84 4.49
C PHE A 58 12.97 2.29 5.09
N ASN A 59 13.97 3.14 5.29
CA ASN A 59 15.25 2.76 5.89
C ASN A 59 15.23 2.71 7.43
N SER A 60 14.11 3.04 8.07
CA SER A 60 14.02 3.05 9.53
C SER A 60 13.58 1.68 10.04
N PRO A 61 14.40 0.97 10.85
CA PRO A 61 14.08 -0.38 11.33
C PRO A 61 12.86 -0.40 12.27
N SER A 62 12.51 0.76 12.83
CA SER A 62 11.39 0.93 13.76
C SER A 62 10.06 1.30 13.09
N SER A 63 10.02 1.51 11.77
CA SER A 63 8.78 1.89 11.08
C SER A 63 8.23 0.76 10.25
N SER A 64 6.98 0.39 10.51
CA SER A 64 6.22 -0.45 9.60
C SER A 64 5.81 0.36 8.37
N CYS A 65 6.15 -0.17 7.20
CA CYS A 65 5.66 0.35 5.93
C CYS A 65 4.39 -0.38 5.56
N THR A 66 3.31 0.37 5.43
CA THR A 66 2.02 -0.20 5.03
C THR A 66 1.92 -0.31 3.51
N SER A 67 0.97 -1.12 3.02
CA SER A 67 0.61 -1.15 1.59
C SER A 67 0.34 0.26 1.03
N SER A 68 -0.29 1.12 1.83
CA SER A 68 -0.61 2.50 1.44
C SER A 68 0.64 3.37 1.22
N ASP A 69 1.71 3.14 1.98
CA ASP A 69 2.97 3.87 1.85
C ASP A 69 3.66 3.51 0.54
N TRP A 70 3.71 2.21 0.22
CA TRP A 70 4.27 1.71 -1.03
C TRP A 70 3.45 2.13 -2.25
N HIS A 71 2.11 2.09 -2.14
CA HIS A 71 1.24 2.62 -3.19
C HIS A 71 1.48 4.11 -3.44
N THR A 72 1.64 4.89 -2.37
CA THR A 72 1.96 6.32 -2.47
C THR A 72 3.32 6.55 -3.11
N PHE A 73 4.30 5.70 -2.81
CA PHE A 73 5.65 5.76 -3.39
C PHE A 73 5.62 5.49 -4.89
N LEU A 74 4.96 4.41 -5.30
CA LEU A 74 4.74 4.07 -6.71
C LEU A 74 4.01 5.19 -7.43
N LYS A 75 2.93 5.72 -6.86
CA LYS A 75 2.20 6.86 -7.44
C LYS A 75 3.10 8.09 -7.62
N CYS A 76 4.01 8.34 -6.68
CA CYS A 76 4.98 9.41 -6.77
C CYS A 76 5.95 9.18 -7.93
N ILE A 77 6.50 7.98 -8.08
CA ILE A 77 7.37 7.60 -9.20
C ILE A 77 6.64 7.77 -10.54
N CYS A 78 5.44 7.19 -10.69
CA CYS A 78 4.66 7.33 -11.92
C CYS A 78 4.39 8.81 -12.26
N SER A 79 4.15 9.65 -11.25
CA SER A 79 3.96 11.09 -11.46
C SER A 79 5.23 11.76 -11.97
N LEU A 80 6.41 11.37 -11.46
CA LEU A 80 7.69 11.89 -11.95
C LEU A 80 7.95 11.46 -13.40
N LEU A 81 7.72 10.19 -13.74
CA LEU A 81 7.83 9.71 -15.13
C LEU A 81 6.86 10.44 -16.06
N HIS A 82 5.64 10.70 -15.61
CA HIS A 82 4.64 11.44 -16.37
C HIS A 82 5.05 12.90 -16.65
N ILE A 83 5.82 13.54 -15.76
CA ILE A 83 6.34 14.91 -15.98
C ILE A 83 7.21 14.96 -17.24
N ASN A 84 8.08 13.98 -17.48
CA ASN A 84 8.88 13.92 -18.71
C ASN A 84 7.96 13.82 -19.94
N LYS A 85 6.90 13.02 -19.87
CA LYS A 85 5.96 12.88 -20.98
C LYS A 85 5.17 14.16 -21.25
N ILE A 86 4.82 14.90 -20.20
CA ILE A 86 4.18 16.22 -20.33
C ILE A 86 5.10 17.19 -21.07
N PHE A 87 6.40 17.21 -20.78
CA PHE A 87 7.34 18.06 -21.53
C PHE A 87 7.52 17.58 -22.97
N GLU A 88 7.66 16.26 -23.19
CA GLU A 88 7.84 15.69 -24.52
C GLU A 88 6.64 15.97 -25.45
N VAL A 89 5.41 15.84 -24.95
CA VAL A 89 4.18 16.01 -25.74
C VAL A 89 3.71 17.46 -25.76
N GLY A 90 3.85 18.16 -24.64
CA GLY A 90 3.32 19.51 -24.46
C GLY A 90 4.20 20.61 -25.07
N ILE A 91 5.45 20.31 -25.41
CA ILE A 91 6.30 21.21 -26.17
C ILE A 91 6.02 20.97 -27.66
N SER A 92 5.12 21.76 -28.23
CA SER A 92 4.86 21.73 -29.68
C SER A 92 6.07 22.23 -30.48
N GLU A 93 6.16 21.85 -31.76
CA GLU A 93 7.25 22.26 -32.66
C GLU A 93 7.38 23.78 -32.78
N HIS A 94 6.25 24.50 -32.74
CA HIS A 94 6.23 25.97 -32.69
C HIS A 94 6.80 26.55 -31.39
N LEU A 95 6.57 25.90 -30.26
CA LEU A 95 7.13 26.30 -28.98
C LEU A 95 8.61 25.96 -28.89
N ALA A 96 9.05 24.82 -29.45
CA ALA A 96 10.44 24.42 -29.52
C ALA A 96 11.31 25.49 -30.22
N ASN A 97 10.81 26.08 -31.31
CA ASN A 97 11.50 27.17 -32.01
C ASN A 97 11.60 28.46 -31.15
N LYS A 98 10.56 28.75 -30.36
CA LYS A 98 10.58 29.88 -29.41
C LYS A 98 11.50 29.62 -28.21
N LEU A 99 11.59 28.35 -27.80
CA LEU A 99 12.46 27.84 -26.74
C LEU A 99 13.94 27.81 -27.15
N GLN A 100 14.28 27.63 -28.44
CA GLN A 100 15.68 27.72 -28.87
C GLN A 100 16.33 29.08 -28.51
N HIS A 101 15.53 30.14 -28.40
CA HIS A 101 15.98 31.46 -27.99
C HIS A 101 15.91 31.72 -26.48
N MET A 102 15.30 30.80 -25.72
CA MET A 102 15.09 30.90 -24.29
C MET A 102 15.82 29.72 -23.65
N SER A 103 17.01 29.94 -23.07
CA SER A 103 17.69 28.88 -22.34
C SER A 103 16.83 28.44 -21.16
N ILE A 104 16.18 27.29 -21.29
CA ILE A 104 15.37 26.68 -20.24
C ILE A 104 16.07 25.42 -19.77
N ASP A 105 16.87 25.57 -18.73
CA ASP A 105 17.49 24.43 -18.06
C ASP A 105 16.45 23.48 -17.46
N LEU A 106 15.20 23.90 -17.26
CA LEU A 106 14.19 23.09 -16.58
C LEU A 106 13.94 21.76 -17.31
N VAL A 107 13.80 21.78 -18.64
CA VAL A 107 13.51 20.59 -19.44
C VAL A 107 14.73 19.66 -19.42
N GLU A 108 15.93 20.22 -19.58
CA GLU A 108 17.18 19.47 -19.49
C GLU A 108 17.39 18.86 -18.09
N LYS A 109 17.11 19.63 -17.02
CA LYS A 109 17.16 19.16 -15.63
C LYS A 109 16.13 18.06 -15.36
N ALA A 110 14.92 18.18 -15.90
CA ALA A 110 13.91 17.14 -15.79
C ALA A 110 14.37 15.85 -16.48
N ASN A 111 14.85 15.95 -17.72
CA ASN A 111 15.32 14.80 -18.50
C ASN A 111 16.56 14.13 -17.90
N SER A 112 17.47 14.90 -17.30
CA SER A 112 18.67 14.37 -16.64
C SER A 112 18.38 13.78 -15.26
N SER A 113 17.35 14.27 -14.56
CA SER A 113 17.01 13.82 -13.20
C SER A 113 16.01 12.66 -13.19
N ILE A 114 15.13 12.58 -14.18
CA ILE A 114 14.10 11.54 -14.30
C ILE A 114 14.57 10.56 -15.37
N THR A 115 15.33 9.57 -14.92
CA THR A 115 16.00 8.57 -15.78
C THR A 115 15.24 7.25 -15.84
N ALA A 116 15.67 6.36 -16.73
CA ALA A 116 15.15 4.98 -16.83
C ALA A 116 15.36 4.16 -15.54
N GLU A 117 16.28 4.57 -14.66
CA GLU A 117 16.49 3.95 -13.35
C GLU A 117 15.24 4.06 -12.48
N LEU A 118 14.48 5.15 -12.61
CA LEU A 118 13.26 5.34 -11.86
C LEU A 118 12.16 4.36 -12.31
N ASP A 119 12.11 4.05 -13.60
CA ASP A 119 11.23 3.02 -14.15
C ASP A 119 11.65 1.62 -13.66
N TYR A 120 12.95 1.32 -13.63
CA TYR A 120 13.46 0.09 -13.04
C TYR A 120 13.05 -0.07 -11.56
N VAL A 121 13.18 0.99 -10.75
CA VAL A 121 12.75 0.97 -9.34
C VAL A 121 11.24 0.75 -9.22
N SER A 122 10.44 1.40 -10.07
CA SER A 122 8.99 1.18 -10.12
C SER A 122 8.66 -0.29 -10.39
N ASN A 123 9.28 -0.87 -11.42
CA ASN A 123 9.07 -2.26 -11.82
C ASN A 123 9.54 -3.25 -10.74
N LEU A 124 10.65 -2.97 -10.06
CA LEU A 124 11.12 -3.76 -8.92
C LEU A 124 10.10 -3.77 -7.79
N VAL A 125 9.60 -2.60 -7.39
CA VAL A 125 8.62 -2.48 -6.31
C VAL A 125 7.31 -3.16 -6.68
N ILE A 126 6.82 -3.01 -7.92
CA ILE A 126 5.62 -3.71 -8.42
C ILE A 126 5.84 -5.23 -8.51
N GLY A 127 7.05 -5.67 -8.83
CA GLY A 127 7.41 -7.08 -8.88
C GLY A 127 7.42 -7.73 -7.50
N VAL A 128 7.88 -7.00 -6.48
CA VAL A 128 8.03 -7.50 -5.12
C VAL A 128 6.76 -7.34 -4.28
N ILE A 129 6.05 -6.22 -4.45
CA ILE A 129 4.98 -5.80 -3.53
C ILE A 129 3.61 -5.97 -4.18
N ASP A 130 2.78 -6.80 -3.55
CA ASP A 130 1.37 -6.96 -3.90
C ASP A 130 0.50 -5.95 -3.15
N VAL A 131 0.29 -4.80 -3.79
CA VAL A 131 -0.56 -3.72 -3.25
C VAL A 131 -2.05 -4.06 -3.30
N GLN A 132 -2.48 -4.97 -4.21
CA GLN A 132 -3.89 -5.31 -4.39
C GLN A 132 -4.38 -6.27 -3.31
N ARG A 133 -3.59 -7.29 -2.98
CA ARG A 133 -3.94 -8.32 -2.00
C ARG A 133 -4.22 -7.78 -0.60
N SER A 134 -3.46 -6.76 -0.18
CA SER A 134 -3.67 -6.09 1.11
C SER A 134 -5.08 -5.49 1.26
N LYS A 135 -5.71 -5.06 0.16
CA LYS A 135 -7.08 -4.51 0.18
C LYS A 135 -8.16 -5.58 0.23
N GLU A 136 -7.92 -6.74 -0.38
CA GLU A 136 -8.93 -7.78 -0.58
C GLU A 136 -8.99 -8.75 0.59
N LYS A 137 -7.82 -9.19 1.09
CA LYS A 137 -7.73 -10.24 2.10
C LYS A 137 -7.34 -9.72 3.50
N GLY A 138 -7.12 -8.41 3.63
CA GLY A 138 -6.73 -7.78 4.92
C GLY A 138 -5.36 -8.22 5.44
N TYR A 139 -4.56 -8.90 4.61
CA TYR A 139 -3.23 -9.35 5.00
C TYR A 139 -2.27 -8.17 5.14
N GLU A 140 -1.48 -8.21 6.22
CA GLU A 140 -0.36 -7.30 6.43
C GLU A 140 0.86 -7.71 5.58
N THR A 141 0.92 -8.96 5.11
CA THR A 141 2.01 -9.44 4.25
C THR A 141 1.92 -8.83 2.85
N LEU A 142 2.94 -8.06 2.50
CA LEU A 142 2.99 -7.26 1.27
C LEU A 142 3.72 -7.94 0.11
N VAL A 143 4.36 -9.09 0.33
CA VAL A 143 5.23 -9.72 -0.66
C VAL A 143 4.41 -10.57 -1.65
N LYS A 144 4.71 -10.45 -2.94
CA LYS A 144 4.06 -11.21 -4.02
C LYS A 144 4.32 -12.72 -3.92
N GLU A 145 3.49 -13.50 -4.59
CA GLU A 145 3.67 -14.95 -4.74
C GLU A 145 4.83 -15.28 -5.70
N ASN A 146 5.42 -16.46 -5.52
CA ASN A 146 6.55 -17.01 -6.29
C ASN A 146 7.88 -16.26 -6.08
N LEU A 147 7.99 -15.48 -5.00
CA LEU A 147 9.23 -14.84 -4.59
C LEU A 147 9.95 -15.60 -3.48
N CYS A 148 9.20 -16.31 -2.65
CA CYS A 148 9.73 -17.04 -1.51
C CYS A 148 8.82 -18.24 -1.25
N ASP A 149 9.32 -19.42 -1.59
CA ASP A 149 8.57 -20.68 -1.48
C ASP A 149 8.11 -20.92 -0.03
N GLU A 150 8.96 -20.62 0.96
CA GLU A 150 8.63 -20.75 2.39
C GLU A 150 7.44 -19.86 2.79
N LEU A 151 7.40 -18.61 2.32
CA LEU A 151 6.27 -17.71 2.59
C LEU A 151 5.01 -18.17 1.86
N ASP A 152 5.16 -18.70 0.64
CA ASP A 152 4.05 -19.19 -0.15
C ASP A 152 3.44 -20.48 0.43
N GLU A 153 4.26 -21.39 0.96
CA GLU A 153 3.82 -22.57 1.71
C GLU A 153 3.07 -22.16 2.98
N LEU A 154 3.62 -21.25 3.79
CA LEU A 154 2.97 -20.76 5.00
C LEU A 154 1.62 -20.07 4.68
N ARG A 155 1.57 -19.32 3.58
CA ARG A 155 0.32 -18.71 3.09
C ARG A 155 -0.68 -19.77 2.67
N MET A 156 -0.26 -20.79 1.94
CA MET A 156 -1.14 -21.87 1.51
C MET A 156 -1.77 -22.58 2.72
N VAL A 157 -0.98 -22.85 3.76
CA VAL A 157 -1.48 -23.42 5.03
C VAL A 157 -2.48 -22.48 5.71
N TYR A 158 -2.19 -21.18 5.77
CA TYR A 158 -3.09 -20.20 6.38
C TYR A 158 -4.40 -20.01 5.58
N GLU A 159 -4.32 -19.96 4.26
CA GLU A 159 -5.50 -19.84 3.38
C GLU A 159 -6.36 -21.10 3.39
N GLY A 160 -5.78 -22.28 3.62
CA GLY A 160 -6.51 -23.55 3.81
C GLY A 160 -7.08 -23.75 5.21
N LEU A 161 -6.78 -22.86 6.16
CA LEU A 161 -7.26 -22.95 7.54
C LEU A 161 -8.81 -22.97 7.64
N PRO A 162 -9.58 -22.12 6.94
CA PRO A 162 -11.04 -22.14 7.03
C PRO A 162 -11.65 -23.49 6.60
N ASP A 163 -11.19 -24.06 5.49
CA ASP A 163 -11.68 -25.36 4.98
C ASP A 163 -11.34 -26.49 5.96
N PHE A 164 -10.13 -26.45 6.52
CA PHE A 164 -9.71 -27.39 7.57
C PHE A 164 -10.60 -27.28 8.81
N LEU A 165 -10.87 -26.05 9.28
CA LEU A 165 -11.75 -25.81 10.43
C LEU A 165 -13.18 -26.28 10.18
N GLU A 166 -13.71 -26.12 8.96
CA GLU A 166 -15.01 -26.64 8.57
C GLU A 166 -15.04 -28.17 8.62
N GLN A 167 -14.00 -28.84 8.12
CA GLN A 167 -13.90 -30.29 8.16
C GLN A 167 -13.80 -30.84 9.59
N VAL A 168 -12.96 -30.22 10.44
CA VAL A 168 -12.85 -30.63 11.84
C VAL A 168 -14.16 -30.37 12.57
N SER A 169 -14.84 -29.24 12.30
CA SER A 169 -16.17 -28.97 12.87
C SER A 169 -17.18 -30.04 12.51
N ALA A 170 -17.20 -30.49 11.24
CA ALA A 170 -18.10 -31.55 10.79
C ALA A 170 -17.79 -32.90 11.45
N ASN A 171 -16.51 -33.24 11.63
CA ASN A 171 -16.08 -34.47 12.29
C ASN A 171 -16.43 -34.47 13.79
N GLU A 172 -16.16 -33.38 14.50
CA GLU A 172 -16.52 -33.24 15.91
C GLU A 172 -18.05 -33.32 16.08
N ASN A 173 -18.80 -32.62 15.23
CA ASN A 173 -20.27 -32.69 15.20
C ASN A 173 -20.81 -34.12 14.99
N ALA A 174 -20.13 -34.95 14.21
CA ALA A 174 -20.49 -36.35 14.01
C ALA A 174 -20.10 -37.25 15.18
N SER A 175 -19.05 -36.90 15.92
CA SER A 175 -18.59 -37.65 17.10
C SER A 175 -19.40 -37.33 18.36
N PHE A 176 -20.19 -36.26 18.36
CA PHE A 176 -21.02 -35.88 19.50
C PHE A 176 -22.13 -36.92 19.76
N PRO A 177 -22.16 -37.56 20.95
CA PRO A 177 -23.06 -38.67 21.25
C PRO A 177 -24.52 -38.25 21.50
N PHE A 178 -24.86 -36.97 21.42
CA PHE A 178 -26.20 -36.46 21.69
C PHE A 178 -26.70 -35.61 20.52
N SER A 179 -27.94 -35.87 20.10
CA SER A 179 -28.72 -34.98 19.24
C SER A 179 -28.98 -33.67 19.98
N LEU A 180 -27.99 -32.78 19.96
CA LEU A 180 -28.12 -31.43 20.47
C LEU A 180 -29.23 -30.74 19.68
N GLU A 181 -30.33 -30.39 20.35
CA GLU A 181 -31.35 -29.47 19.81
C GLU A 181 -30.78 -28.03 19.72
N CYS A 182 -29.52 -27.88 19.29
CA CYS A 182 -28.97 -26.58 18.98
C CYS A 182 -29.61 -26.09 17.67
N ARG A 183 -30.12 -24.84 17.68
CA ARG A 183 -30.69 -24.20 16.47
C ARG A 183 -29.70 -24.12 15.31
N LYS A 184 -28.39 -24.15 15.60
CA LYS A 184 -27.29 -24.20 14.63
C LYS A 184 -26.21 -25.16 15.13
N ALA A 185 -25.60 -25.90 14.19
CA ALA A 185 -24.46 -26.75 14.50
C ALA A 185 -23.29 -25.92 15.04
N PRO A 186 -22.55 -26.43 16.04
CA PRO A 186 -21.39 -25.73 16.56
C PRO A 186 -20.24 -25.71 15.53
N LEU A 187 -19.42 -24.68 15.61
CA LEU A 187 -18.38 -24.35 14.63
C LEU A 187 -17.05 -24.09 15.33
N ILE A 188 -15.97 -24.68 14.81
CA ILE A 188 -14.62 -24.41 15.26
C ILE A 188 -14.11 -23.14 14.56
N VAL A 189 -13.64 -22.18 15.34
CA VAL A 189 -13.08 -20.92 14.87
C VAL A 189 -11.68 -20.71 15.42
N TYR A 190 -10.81 -20.07 14.65
CA TYR A 190 -9.49 -19.68 15.11
C TYR A 190 -9.45 -18.18 15.46
N VAL A 191 -8.98 -17.86 16.67
CA VAL A 191 -8.76 -16.49 17.14
C VAL A 191 -7.30 -16.33 17.53
N HIS A 192 -6.58 -15.42 16.87
CA HIS A 192 -5.12 -15.31 16.96
C HIS A 192 -4.55 -15.18 18.39
N GLN A 193 -5.31 -14.60 19.34
CA GLN A 193 -4.86 -14.42 20.72
C GLN A 193 -5.20 -15.59 21.66
N ILE A 194 -6.09 -16.49 21.24
CA ILE A 194 -6.67 -17.53 22.10
C ILE A 194 -6.34 -18.92 21.56
N GLY A 195 -6.36 -19.10 20.23
CA GLY A 195 -6.19 -20.37 19.54
C GLY A 195 -7.48 -20.85 18.89
N TYR A 196 -7.64 -22.16 18.82
CA TYR A 196 -8.83 -22.83 18.28
C TYR A 196 -9.95 -22.88 19.32
N LEU A 197 -11.19 -22.64 18.90
CA LEU A 197 -12.34 -22.48 19.78
C LEU A 197 -13.56 -23.19 19.20
N MET A 198 -14.36 -23.84 20.03
CA MET A 198 -15.63 -24.44 19.60
C MET A 198 -16.80 -23.52 19.98
N CYS A 199 -17.40 -22.88 18.99
CA CYS A 199 -18.49 -21.94 19.18
C CYS A 199 -19.85 -22.62 19.11
N PHE A 200 -20.65 -22.42 20.15
CA PHE A 200 -22.06 -22.82 20.17
C PHE A 200 -22.92 -21.57 19.98
N PHE A 201 -23.95 -21.65 19.16
CA PHE A 201 -24.78 -20.47 18.82
C PHE A 201 -26.10 -20.43 19.60
N ASP A 202 -26.14 -21.01 20.81
CA ASP A 202 -27.33 -21.09 21.64
C ASP A 202 -27.31 -20.08 22.79
N GLU A 203 -28.47 -19.55 23.16
CA GLU A 203 -28.60 -18.52 24.22
C GLU A 203 -28.33 -19.08 25.62
N LYS A 204 -28.41 -20.41 25.80
CA LYS A 204 -28.06 -21.11 27.04
C LYS A 204 -27.47 -22.49 26.74
N ILE A 205 -26.24 -22.72 27.16
CA ILE A 205 -25.66 -24.07 27.23
C ILE A 205 -26.42 -24.82 28.33
N SER A 206 -27.20 -25.85 27.99
CA SER A 206 -27.93 -26.65 28.99
C SER A 206 -26.96 -27.34 29.95
N GLU A 207 -27.27 -27.45 31.24
CA GLU A 207 -26.40 -28.09 32.25
C GLU A 207 -26.00 -29.54 31.89
N ALA A 208 -26.81 -30.24 31.08
CA ALA A 208 -26.50 -31.56 30.53
C ALA A 208 -25.32 -31.57 29.52
N LEU A 209 -25.11 -30.48 28.77
CA LEU A 209 -23.95 -30.30 27.87
C LEU A 209 -22.65 -30.21 28.69
N LEU A 210 -22.66 -29.40 29.75
CA LEU A 210 -21.52 -29.20 30.64
C LEU A 210 -21.08 -30.50 31.35
N ILE A 211 -22.02 -31.40 31.62
CA ILE A 211 -21.73 -32.70 32.27
C ILE A 211 -21.12 -33.70 31.28
N GLY A 212 -21.48 -33.64 29.99
CA GLY A 212 -20.94 -34.51 28.94
C GLY A 212 -19.63 -34.03 28.31
N LEU A 213 -19.31 -32.73 28.42
CA LEU A 213 -18.12 -32.07 27.87
C LEU A 213 -17.00 -31.96 28.93
N GLN A 214 -16.60 -33.08 29.55
CA GLN A 214 -15.57 -33.06 30.61
C GLN A 214 -14.19 -32.57 30.13
N ASP A 215 -13.92 -32.60 28.82
CA ASP A 215 -12.65 -32.19 28.22
C ASP A 215 -12.59 -30.68 27.86
N PHE A 216 -13.67 -29.90 28.08
CA PHE A 216 -13.73 -28.49 27.71
C PHE A 216 -13.47 -27.60 28.94
N GLU A 217 -12.31 -26.94 28.98
CA GLU A 217 -11.79 -26.28 30.20
C GLU A 217 -12.53 -24.99 30.61
N PHE A 218 -13.17 -24.28 29.68
CA PHE A 218 -13.88 -23.04 29.99
C PHE A 218 -15.18 -22.93 29.19
N ALA A 219 -16.20 -22.27 29.77
CA ALA A 219 -17.44 -21.93 29.10
C ALA A 219 -17.80 -20.47 29.46
N VAL A 220 -17.87 -19.58 28.47
CA VAL A 220 -18.28 -18.18 28.69
C VAL A 220 -19.48 -17.86 27.81
N SER A 221 -20.64 -17.74 28.46
CA SER A 221 -21.98 -17.33 28.02
C SER A 221 -22.58 -17.89 26.72
N CYS A 222 -21.81 -18.17 25.67
CA CYS A 222 -22.21 -18.89 24.45
C CYS A 222 -21.03 -19.67 23.81
N VAL A 223 -19.80 -19.57 24.31
CA VAL A 223 -18.61 -20.18 23.69
C VAL A 223 -17.99 -21.19 24.65
N LEU A 224 -17.73 -22.40 24.16
CA LEU A 224 -17.00 -23.45 24.88
C LEU A 224 -15.56 -23.48 24.38
N PHE A 225 -14.62 -23.53 25.31
CA PHE A 225 -13.20 -23.53 25.01
C PHE A 225 -12.72 -24.98 24.91
N TYR A 226 -12.12 -25.33 23.77
CA TYR A 226 -11.44 -26.61 23.58
C TYR A 226 -9.96 -26.29 23.37
N PHE A 227 -9.11 -26.65 24.33
CA PHE A 227 -7.67 -26.61 24.16
C PHE A 227 -7.21 -27.97 23.63
N VAL A 228 -6.68 -27.99 22.41
CA VAL A 228 -5.80 -29.08 21.94
C VAL A 228 -4.36 -28.64 22.11
#